data_AF-A0A973SHP1-F1
#
_entry.id   AF-A0A973SHP1-F1
#
_cell.length_a   1.000
_cell.length_b   1.000
_cell.length_c   1.000
_cell.angle_alpha   90.00
_cell.angle_beta   90.00
_cell.angle_gamma   90.00
#
_symmetry.space_group_name_H-M   'P 1'
#
loop_
_entity.id
_entity.type
_entity.pdbx_description
1 polymer ?
#
loop_
_entity_poly.entity_id
_entity_poly.type
_entity_poly.pdbx_seq_one_letter_code
_entity_poly.pdbx_strand_id
1 'polypeptide(L)'
;VRAALAVGRRAAAEQLVEDVAAGLEGRDAPAADAELRLARGHLLSEPKAAAEQFEQARDLWVEIGRPYDATRATECMGNAMAAVDPDRAGEWYREAISAYRDLGAAHDAARCGHAVKELGLAPPASRGRRGYGNALSPRERQVAEFVARGATNQEIAQALCLSPRTVELHVAHALRKLGTTRKNVGAVLEEREASA
;
A
#
# COMPACT_ATOMS: atom_id res chain seq x y z
N VAL A 1 5.36 -26.55 -10.65
CA VAL A 1 4.00 -26.83 -10.12
C VAL A 1 2.95 -25.84 -10.58
N ARG A 2 2.95 -24.57 -10.14
CA ARG A 2 1.91 -23.57 -10.52
C ARG A 2 1.63 -23.47 -12.02
N ALA A 3 2.67 -23.43 -12.85
CA ALA A 3 2.52 -23.36 -14.31
C ALA A 3 1.79 -24.60 -14.88
N ALA A 4 2.12 -25.79 -14.38
CA ALA A 4 1.45 -27.03 -14.79
C ALA A 4 -0.03 -27.04 -14.37
N LEU A 5 -0.33 -26.58 -13.15
CA LEU A 5 -1.71 -26.42 -12.67
C LEU A 5 -2.51 -25.42 -13.52
N ALA A 6 -1.90 -24.28 -13.89
CA ALA A 6 -2.55 -23.25 -14.69
C ALA A 6 -2.99 -23.74 -16.08
N VAL A 7 -2.31 -24.74 -16.64
CA VAL A 7 -2.67 -25.39 -17.92
C VAL A 7 -3.40 -26.73 -17.74
N GLY A 8 -3.94 -26.99 -16.54
CA GLY A 8 -4.74 -28.18 -16.25
C GLY A 8 -3.95 -29.49 -16.12
N ARG A 9 -2.62 -29.45 -16.08
CA ARG A 9 -1.75 -30.63 -15.98
C ARG A 9 -1.48 -31.01 -14.53
N ARG A 10 -2.54 -31.40 -13.81
CA ARG A 10 -2.46 -31.74 -12.37
C ARG A 10 -1.56 -32.94 -12.08
N ALA A 11 -1.71 -34.05 -12.80
CA ALA A 11 -0.86 -35.24 -12.60
C ALA A 11 0.63 -34.94 -12.79
N ALA A 12 0.99 -34.09 -13.76
CA ALA A 12 2.37 -33.65 -13.93
C ALA A 12 2.86 -32.76 -12.79
N ALA A 13 1.98 -31.95 -12.19
CA ALA A 13 2.30 -31.14 -11.03
C ALA A 13 2.52 -32.01 -9.78
N GLU A 14 1.71 -33.05 -9.59
CA GLU A 14 1.83 -34.04 -8.51
C GLU A 14 3.15 -34.83 -8.64
N GLN A 15 3.44 -35.36 -9.83
CA GLN A 15 4.70 -36.07 -10.09
C GLN A 15 5.93 -35.21 -9.77
N LEU A 16 5.94 -33.94 -10.19
CA LEU A 16 7.05 -33.03 -9.87
C LEU A 16 7.26 -32.84 -8.37
N VAL A 17 6.19 -32.83 -7.57
CA VAL A 17 6.29 -32.73 -6.11
C VAL A 17 6.83 -34.01 -5.49
N GLU A 18 6.39 -35.17 -5.99
CA GLU A 18 6.86 -36.48 -5.53
C GLU A 18 8.35 -36.68 -5.85
N ASP A 19 8.78 -36.36 -7.08
CA ASP A 19 10.17 -36.48 -7.52
C ASP A 19 11.11 -35.62 -6.66
N VAL A 20 10.70 -34.39 -6.36
CA VAL A 20 11.48 -33.49 -5.49
C VAL A 20 11.49 -34.01 -4.05
N ALA A 21 10.35 -34.47 -3.52
CA ALA A 21 10.29 -35.02 -2.17
C ALA A 21 11.22 -36.23 -2.00
N ALA A 22 11.18 -37.19 -2.92
CA ALA A 22 12.08 -38.35 -2.91
C ALA A 22 13.56 -37.93 -3.05
N GLY A 23 13.84 -36.91 -3.88
CA GLY A 23 15.18 -36.37 -4.06
C GLY A 23 15.76 -35.65 -2.83
N LEU A 24 14.92 -35.26 -1.86
CA LEU A 24 15.33 -34.58 -0.63
C LEU A 24 15.47 -35.50 0.58
N GLU A 25 15.06 -36.77 0.48
CA GLU A 25 15.17 -37.71 1.59
C GLU A 25 16.61 -37.82 2.14
N GLY A 26 16.75 -37.58 3.45
CA GLY A 26 18.03 -37.64 4.15
C GLY A 26 19.00 -36.50 3.85
N ARG A 27 18.56 -35.44 3.16
CA ARG A 27 19.40 -34.28 2.83
C ARG A 27 19.02 -33.08 3.71
N ASP A 28 20.05 -32.36 4.16
CA ASP A 28 19.87 -31.05 4.78
C ASP A 28 19.84 -29.97 3.69
N ALA A 29 18.64 -29.60 3.27
CA ALA A 29 18.41 -28.66 2.17
C ALA A 29 17.20 -27.75 2.46
N PRO A 30 17.30 -26.85 3.46
CA PRO A 30 16.15 -26.09 3.98
C PRO A 30 15.47 -25.21 2.92
N ALA A 31 16.23 -24.67 1.96
CA ALA A 31 15.66 -23.93 0.84
C ALA A 31 14.80 -24.80 -0.08
N ALA A 32 15.24 -26.04 -0.33
CA ALA A 32 14.50 -26.98 -1.16
C ALA A 32 13.27 -27.54 -0.42
N ASP A 33 13.38 -27.77 0.89
CA ASP A 33 12.24 -28.13 1.73
C ASP A 33 11.17 -27.03 1.76
N ALA A 34 11.59 -25.76 1.85
CA ALA A 34 10.67 -24.64 1.80
C ALA A 34 9.95 -24.55 0.44
N GLU A 35 10.67 -24.71 -0.68
CA GLU A 35 10.04 -24.79 -2.02
C GLU A 35 9.09 -25.99 -2.15
N LEU A 36 9.46 -27.15 -1.59
CA LEU A 36 8.60 -28.34 -1.62
C LEU A 36 7.28 -28.09 -0.88
N ARG A 37 7.33 -27.40 0.26
CA ARG A 37 6.13 -27.00 1.01
C ARG A 37 5.25 -26.03 0.23
N LEU A 38 5.83 -25.02 -0.43
CA LEU A 38 5.08 -24.16 -1.35
C LEU A 38 4.39 -24.98 -2.45
N ALA A 39 5.13 -25.92 -3.04
CA ALA A 39 4.62 -26.77 -4.09
C ALA A 39 3.45 -27.67 -3.62
N ARG A 40 3.56 -28.26 -2.43
CA ARG A 40 2.48 -29.04 -1.78
C ARG A 40 1.25 -28.18 -1.50
N GLY A 41 1.44 -26.97 -0.96
CA GLY A 41 0.34 -26.03 -0.71
C GLY A 41 -0.46 -25.73 -1.97
N HIS A 42 0.20 -25.56 -3.12
CA HIS A 42 -0.49 -25.33 -4.40
C HIS A 42 -1.29 -26.53 -4.94
N LEU A 43 -1.00 -27.75 -4.50
CA LEU A 43 -1.76 -28.94 -4.90
C LEU A 43 -3.03 -29.11 -4.06
N LEU A 44 -3.07 -28.56 -2.85
CA LEU A 44 -4.19 -28.74 -1.93
C LEU A 44 -5.41 -27.93 -2.36
N SER A 45 -6.58 -28.55 -2.28
CA SER A 45 -7.88 -27.90 -2.51
C SER A 45 -8.51 -27.37 -1.22
N GLU A 46 -8.07 -27.86 -0.06
CA GLU A 46 -8.53 -27.40 1.25
C GLU A 46 -7.71 -26.17 1.68
N PRO A 47 -8.36 -24.99 1.84
CA PRO A 47 -7.65 -23.73 2.05
C PRO A 47 -6.77 -23.67 3.30
N LYS A 48 -7.22 -24.25 4.43
CA LYS A 48 -6.47 -24.17 5.69
C LYS A 48 -5.21 -25.01 5.63
N ALA A 49 -5.30 -26.23 5.12
CA ALA A 49 -4.16 -27.12 4.90
C ALA A 49 -3.17 -26.52 3.89
N ALA A 50 -3.65 -25.83 2.85
CA ALA A 50 -2.78 -25.09 1.93
C ALA A 50 -2.03 -23.97 2.65
N ALA A 51 -2.73 -23.16 3.47
CA ALA A 51 -2.13 -22.10 4.26
C ALA A 51 -1.09 -22.62 5.27
N GLU A 52 -1.33 -23.76 5.91
CA GLU A 52 -0.37 -24.41 6.82
C GLU A 52 0.93 -24.83 6.10
N GLN A 53 0.83 -25.35 4.86
CA GLN A 53 2.03 -25.64 4.06
C GLN A 53 2.82 -24.37 3.73
N PHE A 54 2.13 -23.29 3.37
CA PHE A 54 2.77 -22.00 3.09
C PHE A 54 3.39 -21.38 4.34
N GLU A 55 2.76 -21.54 5.50
CA GLU A 55 3.30 -21.09 6.78
C GLU A 55 4.62 -21.79 7.13
N GLN A 56 4.64 -23.12 7.02
CA GLN A 56 5.85 -23.90 7.25
C GLN A 56 6.97 -23.54 6.25
N ALA A 57 6.63 -23.16 5.01
CA ALA A 57 7.59 -22.65 4.04
C ALA A 57 8.13 -21.26 4.45
N ARG A 58 7.25 -20.35 4.89
CA ARG A 58 7.62 -19.02 5.40
C ARG A 58 8.64 -19.16 6.52
N ASP A 59 8.38 -20.02 7.50
CA ASP A 59 9.24 -20.18 8.68
C ASP A 59 10.64 -20.65 8.31
N LEU A 60 10.75 -21.62 7.40
CA LEU A 60 12.04 -22.05 6.85
C LEU A 60 12.78 -20.90 6.13
N TRP A 61 12.08 -20.12 5.29
CA TRP A 61 12.70 -18.99 4.60
C TRP A 61 13.18 -17.89 5.53
N VAL A 62 12.45 -17.65 6.64
CA VAL A 62 12.88 -16.75 7.70
C VAL A 62 14.15 -17.27 8.36
N GLU A 63 14.18 -18.55 8.72
CA GLU A 63 15.33 -19.18 9.38
C GLU A 63 16.62 -19.04 8.56
N ILE A 64 16.55 -19.25 7.25
CA ILE A 64 17.71 -19.16 6.36
C ILE A 64 17.96 -17.76 5.78
N GLY A 65 17.28 -16.72 6.30
CA GLY A 65 17.54 -15.32 5.95
C GLY A 65 17.15 -14.95 4.53
N ARG A 66 16.04 -15.51 4.01
CA ARG A 66 15.50 -15.24 2.67
C ARG A 66 14.18 -14.45 2.77
N PRO A 67 14.24 -13.14 3.08
CA PRO A 67 13.05 -12.35 3.40
C PRO A 67 12.07 -12.21 2.23
N TYR A 68 12.57 -12.17 0.98
CA TYR A 68 11.69 -12.14 -0.19
C TYR A 68 10.84 -13.41 -0.32
N ASP A 69 11.46 -14.58 -0.14
CA ASP A 69 10.77 -15.87 -0.23
C ASP A 69 9.79 -16.10 0.93
N ALA A 70 10.16 -15.67 2.14
CA ALA A 70 9.24 -15.66 3.28
C ALA A 70 8.00 -14.78 3.01
N THR A 71 8.22 -13.62 2.38
CA THR A 71 7.13 -12.70 2.01
C THR A 71 6.23 -13.31 0.93
N ARG A 72 6.81 -13.99 -0.06
CA ARG A 72 6.07 -14.73 -1.09
C ARG A 72 5.23 -15.87 -0.49
N ALA A 73 5.74 -16.57 0.51
CA ALA A 73 4.99 -17.59 1.23
C ALA A 73 3.80 -16.98 2.00
N THR A 74 4.00 -15.83 2.66
CA THR A 74 2.95 -15.07 3.35
C THR A 74 1.84 -14.63 2.39
N GLU A 75 2.20 -14.16 1.19
CA GLU A 75 1.22 -13.87 0.15
C GLU A 75 0.42 -15.12 -0.27
N CYS A 76 1.07 -16.28 -0.37
CA CYS A 76 0.40 -17.54 -0.68
C CYS A 76 -0.60 -17.97 0.41
N MET A 77 -0.31 -17.68 1.69
CA MET A 77 -1.27 -17.84 2.79
C MET A 77 -2.51 -16.97 2.57
N GLY A 78 -2.31 -15.69 2.20
CA GLY A 78 -3.39 -14.77 1.82
C GLY A 78 -4.24 -15.31 0.67
N ASN A 79 -3.60 -15.78 -0.40
CA ASN A 79 -4.29 -16.34 -1.58
C ASN A 79 -5.12 -17.58 -1.21
N ALA A 80 -4.61 -18.46 -0.35
CA ALA A 80 -5.32 -19.66 0.07
C ALA A 80 -6.59 -19.31 0.86
N MET A 81 -6.48 -18.42 1.84
CA MET A 81 -7.59 -18.12 2.76
C MET A 81 -8.57 -17.07 2.25
N ALA A 82 -8.27 -16.37 1.16
CA ALA A 82 -9.08 -15.26 0.63
C ALA A 82 -10.59 -15.56 0.50
N ALA A 83 -10.96 -16.79 0.12
CA ALA A 83 -12.36 -17.19 -0.05
C ALA A 83 -13.02 -17.71 1.24
N VAL A 84 -12.24 -18.10 2.25
CA VAL A 84 -12.73 -18.72 3.50
C VAL A 84 -12.75 -17.72 4.65
N ASP A 85 -11.70 -16.91 4.76
CA ASP A 85 -11.52 -15.89 5.79
C ASP A 85 -10.84 -14.66 5.17
N PRO A 86 -11.63 -13.75 4.55
CA PRO A 86 -11.11 -12.57 3.90
C PRO A 86 -10.33 -11.66 4.85
N ASP A 87 -10.78 -11.50 6.09
CA ASP A 87 -10.14 -10.63 7.07
C ASP A 87 -8.75 -11.14 7.41
N ARG A 88 -8.62 -12.45 7.69
CA ARG A 88 -7.31 -13.08 7.93
C ARG A 88 -6.40 -13.01 6.70
N ALA A 89 -6.94 -13.25 5.50
CA ALA A 89 -6.18 -13.07 4.27
C ALA A 89 -5.69 -11.63 4.10
N GLY A 90 -6.53 -10.65 4.44
CA GLY A 90 -6.20 -9.23 4.44
C GLY A 90 -5.08 -8.83 5.40
N GLU A 91 -4.98 -9.49 6.56
CA GLU A 91 -3.84 -9.33 7.48
C GLU A 91 -2.53 -9.75 6.81
N TRP A 92 -2.48 -10.96 6.25
CA TRP A 92 -1.28 -11.47 5.58
C TRP A 92 -0.92 -10.67 4.33
N TYR A 93 -1.89 -10.20 3.54
CA TYR A 93 -1.58 -9.29 2.43
C TYR A 93 -0.99 -7.97 2.92
N ARG A 94 -1.50 -7.38 4.01
CA ARG A 94 -0.93 -6.14 4.57
C ARG A 94 0.49 -6.33 5.10
N GLU A 95 0.74 -7.46 5.75
CA GLU A 95 2.09 -7.88 6.16
C GLU A 95 3.01 -7.99 4.94
N ALA A 96 2.59 -8.73 3.90
CA ALA A 96 3.35 -8.90 2.68
C ALA A 96 3.60 -7.58 1.93
N ILE A 97 2.62 -6.67 1.89
CA ILE A 97 2.77 -5.32 1.32
C ILE A 97 3.86 -4.54 2.03
N SER A 98 3.90 -4.59 3.37
CA SER A 98 4.94 -3.90 4.15
C SER A 98 6.32 -4.47 3.81
N ALA A 99 6.47 -5.79 3.91
CA ALA A 99 7.75 -6.44 3.66
C ALA A 99 8.25 -6.25 2.22
N TYR A 100 7.36 -6.35 1.21
CA TYR A 100 7.73 -6.08 -0.18
C TYR A 100 8.16 -4.62 -0.41
N ARG A 101 7.55 -3.66 0.28
CA ARG A 101 7.99 -2.25 0.20
C ARG A 101 9.37 -2.06 0.79
N ASP A 102 9.64 -2.67 1.95
CA ASP A 102 10.95 -2.60 2.60
C ASP A 102 12.05 -3.25 1.74
N LEU A 103 11.70 -4.28 0.97
CA LEU A 103 12.58 -4.94 0.00
C LEU A 103 12.68 -4.22 -1.35
N GLY A 104 11.92 -3.14 -1.59
CA GLY A 104 11.88 -2.45 -2.88
C GLY A 104 11.11 -3.18 -3.99
N ALA A 105 10.39 -4.26 -3.67
CA ALA A 105 9.58 -5.05 -4.60
C ALA A 105 8.21 -4.38 -4.86
N ALA A 106 8.23 -3.20 -5.47
CA ALA A 106 7.04 -2.35 -5.66
C ALA A 106 5.90 -3.03 -6.44
N HIS A 107 6.23 -3.86 -7.43
CA HIS A 107 5.24 -4.60 -8.22
C HIS A 107 4.50 -5.64 -7.37
N ASP A 108 5.23 -6.40 -6.54
CA ASP A 108 4.63 -7.41 -5.66
C ASP A 108 3.76 -6.76 -4.58
N ALA A 109 4.23 -5.66 -3.99
CA ALA A 109 3.42 -4.86 -3.07
C ALA A 109 2.13 -4.34 -3.73
N ALA A 110 2.19 -3.89 -4.99
CA ALA A 110 1.01 -3.44 -5.72
C ALA A 110 0.03 -4.59 -5.98
N ARG A 111 0.53 -5.78 -6.35
CA ARG A 111 -0.28 -6.99 -6.56
C ARG A 111 -1.02 -7.41 -5.30
N CYS A 112 -0.35 -7.48 -4.15
CA CYS A 112 -1.04 -7.72 -2.87
C CYS A 112 -2.05 -6.62 -2.53
N GLY A 113 -1.73 -5.35 -2.84
CA GLY A 113 -2.65 -4.22 -2.65
C GLY A 113 -3.93 -4.32 -3.50
N HIS A 114 -3.83 -4.87 -4.72
CA HIS A 114 -4.98 -5.19 -5.55
C HIS A 114 -5.83 -6.30 -4.92
N ALA A 115 -5.23 -7.37 -4.40
CA ALA A 115 -5.95 -8.43 -3.71
C ALA A 115 -6.75 -7.91 -2.50
N VAL A 116 -6.14 -7.04 -1.67
CA VAL A 116 -6.84 -6.38 -0.55
C VAL A 116 -8.04 -5.56 -1.03
N LYS A 117 -7.91 -4.86 -2.17
CA LYS A 117 -9.00 -4.09 -2.77
C LYS A 117 -10.12 -4.99 -3.30
N GLU A 118 -9.78 -6.09 -3.95
CA GLU A 118 -10.75 -7.08 -4.46
C GLU A 118 -11.56 -7.73 -3.33
N LEU A 119 -10.93 -7.94 -2.16
CA LEU A 119 -11.62 -8.40 -0.95
C LEU A 119 -12.48 -7.32 -0.27
N GLY A 120 -12.48 -6.08 -0.77
CA GLY A 120 -13.21 -4.97 -0.14
C GLY A 120 -12.59 -4.48 1.18
N LEU A 121 -11.37 -4.91 1.50
CA LEU A 121 -10.66 -4.59 2.74
C LEU A 121 -9.74 -3.37 2.61
N ALA A 122 -9.66 -2.79 1.40
CA ALA A 122 -8.95 -1.54 1.22
C ALA A 122 -9.65 -0.46 2.05
N PRO A 123 -8.91 0.30 2.89
CA PRO A 123 -9.49 1.43 3.58
C PRO A 123 -10.12 2.37 2.54
N PRO A 124 -11.26 3.01 2.86
CA PRO A 124 -11.90 3.93 1.94
C PRO A 124 -10.85 4.90 1.43
N ALA A 125 -10.74 5.01 0.09
CA ALA A 125 -9.71 5.82 -0.53
C ALA A 125 -9.70 7.19 0.14
N SER A 126 -8.62 7.46 0.91
CA SER A 126 -8.36 8.80 1.40
C SER A 126 -8.27 9.65 0.13
N ARG A 127 -9.30 10.46 -0.12
CA ARG A 127 -9.42 11.28 -1.32
C ARG A 127 -8.21 12.21 -1.37
N GLY A 128 -7.19 11.80 -2.12
CA GLY A 128 -6.06 12.63 -2.53
C GLY A 128 -5.09 13.02 -1.41
N ARG A 129 -3.84 13.26 -1.84
CA ARG A 129 -2.77 13.99 -1.14
C ARG A 129 -3.35 14.94 -0.09
N ARG A 130 -3.15 14.66 1.22
CA ARG A 130 -3.57 15.46 2.39
C ARG A 130 -4.13 16.82 1.99
N GLY A 131 -5.40 16.85 1.57
CA GLY A 131 -6.07 18.11 1.30
C GLY A 131 -6.09 18.83 2.63
N TYR A 132 -5.71 20.10 2.66
CA TYR A 132 -5.72 20.88 3.90
C TYR A 132 -7.13 21.01 4.53
N GLY A 133 -8.15 20.29 4.04
CA GLY A 133 -9.54 20.37 4.50
C GLY A 133 -10.02 21.82 4.42
N ASN A 134 -10.53 22.31 5.55
CA ASN A 134 -10.89 23.71 5.74
C ASN A 134 -9.70 24.59 6.18
N ALA A 135 -8.53 24.01 6.43
CA ALA A 135 -7.31 24.76 6.69
C ALA A 135 -6.67 25.28 5.38
N LEU A 136 -5.93 26.37 5.52
CA LEU A 136 -5.14 26.93 4.44
C LEU A 136 -3.94 26.03 4.15
N SER A 137 -3.67 25.80 2.87
CA SER A 137 -2.36 25.34 2.41
C SER A 137 -1.30 26.40 2.69
N PRO A 138 0.01 26.04 2.74
CA PRO A 138 1.10 27.00 2.88
C PRO A 138 1.02 28.13 1.87
N ARG A 139 0.63 27.82 0.62
CA ARG A 139 0.52 28.81 -0.44
C ARG A 139 -0.68 29.73 -0.27
N GLU A 140 -1.83 29.18 0.11
CA GLU A 140 -3.02 29.99 0.44
C GLU A 140 -2.77 30.88 1.67
N ARG A 141 -2.04 30.38 2.68
CA ARG A 141 -1.62 31.17 3.86
C ARG A 141 -0.71 32.32 3.47
N GLN A 142 0.37 32.06 2.74
CA GLN A 142 1.29 33.10 2.24
C GLN A 142 0.53 34.21 1.50
N VAL A 143 -0.37 33.82 0.58
CA VAL A 143 -1.17 34.78 -0.18
C VAL A 143 -2.14 35.55 0.74
N ALA A 144 -2.78 34.90 1.71
CA ALA A 144 -3.66 35.56 2.67
C ALA A 144 -2.92 36.60 3.54
N GLU A 145 -1.68 36.30 3.97
CA GLU A 145 -0.83 37.23 4.72
C GLU A 145 -0.48 38.48 3.89
N PHE A 146 -0.14 38.33 2.60
CA PHE A 146 0.08 39.48 1.74
C PHE A 146 -1.18 40.31 1.52
N VAL A 147 -2.33 39.66 1.36
CA VAL A 147 -3.62 40.36 1.22
C VAL A 147 -3.96 41.12 2.51
N ALA A 148 -3.70 40.54 3.69
CA ALA A 148 -3.90 41.20 4.98
C ALA A 148 -3.06 42.48 5.10
N ARG A 149 -1.87 42.51 4.50
CA ARG A 149 -0.98 43.69 4.41
C ARG A 149 -1.39 44.69 3.30
N GLY A 150 -2.49 44.44 2.59
CA GLY A 150 -3.00 45.34 1.54
C GLY A 150 -2.35 45.18 0.17
N ALA A 151 -1.49 44.18 -0.05
CA ALA A 151 -0.84 43.97 -1.35
C ALA A 151 -1.85 43.60 -2.43
N THR A 152 -1.64 44.04 -3.67
CA THR A 152 -2.41 43.69 -4.88
C THR A 152 -1.99 42.34 -5.44
N ASN A 153 -2.81 41.74 -6.30
CA ASN A 153 -2.48 40.45 -6.92
C ASN A 153 -1.21 40.52 -7.80
N GLN A 154 -0.89 41.69 -8.37
CA GLN A 154 0.34 41.90 -9.14
C GLN A 154 1.58 41.93 -8.23
N GLU A 155 1.52 42.65 -7.12
CA GLU A 155 2.63 42.69 -6.14
C GLU A 155 2.87 41.30 -5.52
N ILE A 156 1.80 40.57 -5.21
CA ILE A 156 1.90 39.19 -4.70
C ILE A 156 2.50 38.25 -5.75
N ALA A 157 2.10 38.40 -7.02
CA ALA A 157 2.63 37.60 -8.12
C ALA A 157 4.14 37.82 -8.28
N GLN A 158 4.59 39.07 -8.18
CA GLN A 158 6.01 39.42 -8.21
C GLN A 158 6.76 38.87 -6.99
N ALA A 159 6.21 39.03 -5.79
CA ALA A 159 6.83 38.57 -4.55
C ALA A 159 6.95 37.04 -4.46
N LEU A 160 6.01 36.30 -5.05
CA LEU A 160 5.94 34.83 -4.99
C LEU A 160 6.42 34.12 -6.25
N CYS A 161 6.91 34.87 -7.26
CA CYS A 161 7.29 34.40 -8.58
C CYS A 161 6.18 33.55 -9.25
N LEU A 162 4.95 34.07 -9.26
CA LEU A 162 3.76 33.42 -9.82
C LEU A 162 3.12 34.30 -10.90
N SER A 163 2.21 33.71 -11.69
CA SER A 163 1.34 34.52 -12.56
C SER A 163 0.24 35.21 -11.73
N PRO A 164 -0.23 36.41 -12.12
CA PRO A 164 -1.37 37.06 -11.48
C PRO A 164 -2.63 36.16 -11.42
N ARG A 165 -2.88 35.39 -12.47
CA ARG A 165 -3.99 34.42 -12.53
C ARG A 165 -3.85 33.29 -11.50
N THR A 166 -2.63 32.83 -11.24
CA THR A 166 -2.37 31.82 -10.20
C THR A 166 -2.60 32.40 -8.81
N VAL A 167 -2.18 33.66 -8.60
CA VAL A 167 -2.44 34.37 -7.34
C VAL A 167 -3.92 34.56 -7.11
N GLU A 168 -4.69 34.99 -8.12
CA GLU A 168 -6.15 35.12 -8.04
C GLU A 168 -6.81 33.83 -7.57
N LEU A 169 -6.39 32.69 -8.13
CA LEU A 169 -6.89 31.38 -7.73
C LEU A 169 -6.59 31.07 -6.26
N HIS A 170 -5.36 31.32 -5.82
CA HIS A 170 -4.96 31.12 -4.42
C HIS A 170 -5.68 32.06 -3.46
N VAL A 171 -5.87 33.34 -3.81
CA VAL A 171 -6.65 34.31 -3.03
C VAL A 171 -8.10 33.82 -2.91
N ALA A 172 -8.74 33.44 -4.02
CA ALA A 172 -10.12 32.98 -4.02
C ALA A 172 -10.31 31.74 -3.13
N HIS A 173 -9.39 30.78 -3.22
CA HIS A 173 -9.42 29.59 -2.38
C HIS A 173 -9.17 29.91 -0.90
N ALA A 174 -8.22 30.80 -0.58
CA ALA A 174 -7.94 31.22 0.78
C ALA A 174 -9.14 31.92 1.43
N LEU A 175 -9.73 32.90 0.73
CA LEU A 175 -10.91 33.63 1.21
C LEU A 175 -12.11 32.72 1.41
N ARG A 176 -12.36 31.79 0.48
CA ARG A 176 -13.41 30.78 0.61
C ARG A 176 -13.20 29.90 1.84
N LYS A 177 -11.97 29.44 2.10
CA LYS A 177 -11.64 28.59 3.26
C LYS A 177 -11.73 29.34 4.59
N LEU A 178 -11.36 30.62 4.59
CA LEU A 178 -11.50 31.49 5.76
C LEU A 178 -12.93 32.00 5.98
N GLY A 179 -13.83 31.84 5.00
CA GLY A 179 -15.20 32.35 5.06
C GLY A 179 -15.25 33.89 5.10
N THR A 180 -14.27 34.57 4.50
CA THR A 180 -14.09 36.02 4.62
C THR A 180 -13.90 36.70 3.28
N THR A 181 -13.91 38.03 3.29
CA THR A 181 -13.63 38.86 2.13
C THR A 181 -12.21 39.39 2.18
N ARG A 182 -11.71 39.89 1.04
CA ARG A 182 -10.38 40.50 0.95
C ARG A 182 -10.15 41.60 2.00
N LYS A 183 -11.19 42.37 2.33
CA LYS A 183 -11.13 43.47 3.30
C LYS A 183 -10.97 42.98 4.74
N ASN A 184 -11.54 41.82 5.07
CA ASN A 184 -11.64 41.32 6.44
C ASN A 184 -10.65 40.18 6.73
N VAL A 185 -9.76 39.84 5.78
CA VAL A 185 -8.86 38.70 5.92
C VAL A 185 -7.85 38.87 7.05
N GLY A 186 -7.38 40.09 7.33
CA GLY A 186 -6.43 40.37 8.41
C GLY A 186 -7.00 40.03 9.79
N ALA A 187 -8.19 40.56 10.10
CA ALA A 187 -8.89 40.27 11.36
C ALA A 187 -9.12 38.77 11.59
N VAL A 188 -9.50 38.04 10.54
CA VAL A 188 -9.75 36.59 10.64
C VAL A 188 -8.46 35.78 10.84
N LEU A 189 -7.33 36.24 10.30
CA LEU A 189 -6.04 35.59 10.55
C LEU A 189 -5.58 35.80 12.00
N GLU A 190 -5.71 37.02 12.53
CA GLU A 190 -5.37 37.38 13.91
C GLU A 190 -6.22 36.58 14.93
N GLU A 191 -7.53 36.47 14.71
CA GLU A 191 -8.43 35.68 15.57
C GLU A 191 -8.05 34.20 15.61
N ARG A 192 -7.57 33.64 14.49
CA ARG A 192 -7.15 32.23 14.41
C ARG A 192 -5.76 31.97 14.98
N GLU A 193 -4.87 32.95 14.96
CA GLU A 193 -3.57 32.88 15.63
C GLU A 193 -3.71 33.01 17.15
N ALA A 194 -4.67 33.81 17.63
CA ALA A 194 -4.98 33.90 19.05
C ALA A 194 -5.69 32.66 19.63
N SER A 195 -6.25 31.80 18.77
CA SER A 195 -7.00 30.59 19.16
C SER A 195 -6.21 29.28 18.98
N ALA A 196 -4.95 29.35 18.58
CA ALA A 196 -4.05 28.21 18.32
C ALA A 196 -2.96 28.11 19.39
#